data_AF-A0A699ZMI5-F1
#
_entry.id   AF-A0A699ZMI5-F1
#
_cell.length_a   1.000
_cell.length_b   1.000
_cell.length_c   1.000
_cell.angle_alpha   90.00
_cell.angle_beta   90.00
_cell.angle_gamma   90.00
#
_symmetry.space_group_name_H-M   'P 1'
#
loop_
_entity.id
_entity.type
_entity.pdbx_description
1 polymer ?
#
loop_
_entity_poly.entity_id
_entity_poly.type
_entity_poly.pdbx_seq_one_letter_code
_entity_poly.pdbx_strand_id
1 'polypeptide(L)'
;MVDTPRPTRAEATDVANAVLDGADGVLLGAETLRGKYAVDCVTTVCRIARSAEAVMETALYNEDEVAAQQFEVRALILKYACIPEHLS
;
A
#
# COMPACT_ATOMS: atom_id res chain seq x y z
N MET A 1 -7.46 -8.45 5.22
CA MET A 1 -7.76 -9.17 3.96
C MET A 1 -7.21 -10.62 3.91
N VAL A 2 -7.39 -11.40 4.98
CA VAL A 2 -6.87 -12.79 5.05
C VAL A 2 -7.89 -13.80 4.49
N ASP A 3 -9.14 -13.70 4.97
CA ASP A 3 -10.25 -14.57 4.56
C ASP A 3 -11.28 -13.85 3.68
N THR A 4 -11.08 -12.55 3.42
CA THR A 4 -11.95 -11.72 2.60
C THR A 4 -11.14 -10.99 1.53
N PRO A 5 -11.63 -10.95 0.26
CA PRO A 5 -10.90 -10.32 -0.85
C PRO A 5 -11.02 -8.79 -0.87
N ARG A 6 -11.88 -8.21 -0.01
CA ARG A 6 -12.10 -6.77 0.06
C ARG A 6 -11.68 -6.24 1.43
N PRO A 7 -10.97 -5.11 1.50
CA PRO A 7 -10.67 -4.45 2.76
C PRO A 7 -11.94 -3.84 3.34
N THR A 8 -11.92 -3.62 4.65
CA THR A 8 -12.86 -2.74 5.32
C THR A 8 -12.62 -1.28 4.93
N ARG A 9 -13.59 -0.40 5.19
CA ARG A 9 -13.41 1.04 4.97
C ARG A 9 -12.26 1.59 5.81
N ALA A 10 -12.10 1.10 7.05
CA ALA A 10 -11.03 1.50 7.95
C ALA A 10 -9.65 1.11 7.40
N GLU A 11 -9.45 -0.14 6.98
CA GLU A 11 -8.20 -0.60 6.35
C GLU A 11 -7.86 0.24 5.11
N ALA A 12 -8.86 0.57 4.27
CA ALA A 12 -8.63 1.37 3.08
C ALA A 12 -8.22 2.83 3.41
N THR A 13 -8.86 3.44 4.42
CA THR A 13 -8.48 4.77 4.89
C THR A 13 -7.11 4.79 5.53
N ASP A 14 -6.73 3.75 6.27
CA ASP A 14 -5.42 3.66 6.93
C ASP A 14 -4.27 3.66 5.90
N VAL A 15 -4.40 2.84 4.85
CA VAL A 15 -3.44 2.83 3.73
C VAL A 15 -3.39 4.17 3.01
N ALA A 16 -4.54 4.79 2.74
CA ALA A 16 -4.59 6.08 2.05
C ALA A 16 -3.89 7.18 2.87
N ASN A 17 -4.17 7.24 4.17
CA ASN A 17 -3.56 8.24 5.06
C ASN A 17 -2.06 8.03 5.18
N ALA A 18 -1.57 6.79 5.30
CA ALA A 18 -0.14 6.52 5.33
C ALA A 18 0.58 7.07 4.08
N VAL A 19 -0.05 6.96 2.90
CA VAL A 19 0.48 7.53 1.65
C VAL A 19 0.44 9.05 1.65
N LEU A 20 -0.65 9.66 2.11
CA LEU A 20 -0.78 11.12 2.23
C LEU A 20 0.20 11.73 3.25
N ASP A 21 0.53 10.97 4.30
CA ASP A 21 1.52 11.34 5.31
C ASP A 21 2.97 11.24 4.78
N GLY A 22 3.16 10.77 3.54
CA GLY A 22 4.45 10.69 2.86
C GLY A 22 5.21 9.39 3.10
N ALA A 23 4.51 8.28 3.41
CA ALA A 23 5.17 6.97 3.52
C ALA A 23 5.71 6.50 2.17
N ASP A 24 7.00 6.10 2.14
CA ASP A 24 7.65 5.55 0.95
C ASP A 24 7.14 4.14 0.56
N GLY A 25 6.43 3.46 1.47
CA GLY A 25 5.95 2.10 1.26
C GLY A 25 5.00 1.61 2.36
N VAL A 26 4.22 0.58 2.03
CA VAL A 26 3.27 -0.08 2.94
C VAL A 26 3.66 -1.55 3.09
N LEU A 27 3.67 -2.05 4.32
CA LEU A 27 3.96 -3.45 4.64
C LEU A 27 2.67 -4.27 4.78
N LEU A 28 2.62 -5.41 4.11
CA LEU A 28 1.54 -6.39 4.24
C LEU A 28 2.05 -7.61 5.01
N GLY A 29 1.30 -8.03 6.04
CA GLY A 29 1.72 -9.10 6.95
C GLY A 29 1.01 -10.41 6.63
N ALA A 30 0.08 -10.80 7.50
CA ALA A 30 -0.67 -12.05 7.38
C ALA A 30 -1.46 -12.16 6.07
N GLU A 31 -1.85 -11.03 5.49
CA GLU A 31 -2.58 -10.94 4.22
C GLU A 31 -1.80 -11.52 3.04
N THR A 32 -0.48 -11.37 3.04
CA THR A 32 0.39 -11.92 1.97
C THR A 32 1.11 -13.19 2.39
N LEU A 33 1.38 -13.37 3.69
CA LEU A 33 2.06 -14.56 4.22
C LEU A 33 1.16 -15.81 4.19
N ARG A 34 -0.10 -15.67 4.62
CA ARG A 34 -1.04 -16.80 4.78
C ARG A 34 -2.47 -16.51 4.29
N GLY A 35 -2.68 -15.34 3.68
CA GLY A 35 -3.99 -14.92 3.20
C GLY A 35 -4.42 -15.69 1.96
N LYS A 36 -5.72 -15.99 1.86
CA LYS A 36 -6.32 -16.66 0.70
C LYS A 36 -6.35 -15.77 -0.55
N TYR A 37 -6.18 -14.47 -0.36
CA TYR A 37 -6.35 -13.42 -1.38
C TYR A 37 -5.12 -12.51 -1.46
N ALA A 38 -3.91 -13.07 -1.35
CA ALA A 38 -2.66 -12.30 -1.32
C ALA A 38 -2.50 -11.36 -2.53
N VAL A 39 -2.80 -11.85 -3.75
CA VAL A 39 -2.70 -11.05 -4.98
C VAL A 39 -3.76 -9.94 -5.01
N ASP A 40 -5.00 -10.23 -4.63
CA ASP A 40 -6.07 -9.22 -4.56
C ASP A 40 -5.77 -8.17 -3.49
N CYS A 41 -5.17 -8.58 -2.38
CA CYS A 41 -4.71 -7.68 -1.32
C CYS A 41 -3.68 -6.69 -1.84
N VAL A 42 -2.60 -7.18 -2.44
CA VAL A 42 -1.58 -6.33 -3.06
C VAL A 42 -2.19 -5.41 -4.11
N THR A 43 -3.02 -5.95 -5.00
CA THR A 43 -3.65 -5.18 -6.08
C THR A 43 -4.53 -4.06 -5.53
N THR A 44 -5.30 -4.34 -4.47
CA THR A 44 -6.18 -3.37 -3.84
C THR A 44 -5.40 -2.27 -3.13
N VAL A 45 -4.36 -2.65 -2.37
CA VAL A 45 -3.48 -1.70 -1.67
C VAL A 45 -2.76 -0.79 -2.67
N CYS A 46 -2.24 -1.33 -3.78
CA CYS A 46 -1.64 -0.53 -4.85
C CYS A 46 -2.65 0.46 -5.49
N ARG A 47 -3.91 0.06 -5.65
CA ARG A 47 -4.95 0.96 -6.19
C ARG A 47 -5.29 2.09 -5.21
N ILE A 48 -5.32 1.81 -3.90
CA ILE A 48 -5.55 2.82 -2.87
C ILE A 48 -4.38 3.81 -2.86
N ALA A 49 -3.13 3.31 -2.86
CA ALA A 49 -1.94 4.14 -2.86
C ALA A 49 -1.93 5.11 -4.06
N ARG A 50 -2.14 4.60 -5.27
CA ARG A 50 -2.26 5.43 -6.49
C ARG A 50 -3.38 6.48 -6.41
N SER A 51 -4.49 6.14 -5.76
CA SER A 51 -5.59 7.08 -5.59
C SER A 51 -5.23 8.20 -4.61
N ALA A 52 -4.49 7.88 -3.54
CA ALA A 52 -3.98 8.87 -2.58
C ALA A 52 -2.89 9.76 -3.19
N GLU A 53 -1.95 9.19 -3.95
CA GLU A 53 -0.93 9.92 -4.72
C GLU A 53 -1.56 10.95 -5.66
N ALA A 54 -2.61 10.57 -6.41
CA ALA A 54 -3.30 11.47 -7.33
C ALA A 54 -3.96 12.68 -6.61
N VAL A 55 -4.39 12.50 -5.36
CA VAL A 55 -4.93 13.59 -4.54
C VAL A 55 -3.81 14.54 -4.10
N MET A 56 -2.64 14.03 -3.71
CA MET A 56 -1.47 14.87 -3.41
C MET A 56 -1.04 15.68 -4.62
N GLU A 57 -0.90 15.02 -5.78
CA GLU A 57 -0.56 15.69 -7.03
C GLU A 57 -1.55 16.83 -7.34
N THR A 58 -2.85 16.57 -7.26
CA THR A 58 -3.89 17.60 -7.48
C THR A 58 -3.79 18.75 -6.47
N ALA A 59 -3.48 18.48 -5.20
CA ALA A 59 -3.39 19.48 -4.15
C ALA A 59 -2.16 20.40 -4.29
N LEU A 60 -1.06 19.88 -4.85
CA LEU A 60 0.21 20.59 -5.03
C LEU A 60 0.20 21.57 -6.23
N TYR A 61 -0.73 21.46 -7.17
CA TYR A 61 -0.87 22.38 -8.31
C TYR A 61 -1.38 23.80 -7.96
N ASN A 62 -1.51 24.16 -6.68
CA ASN A 62 -1.96 25.49 -6.24
C ASN A 62 -0.83 26.45 -5.84
N GLU A 63 0.42 26.00 -5.72
CA GLU A 63 1.55 26.88 -5.43
C GLU A 63 2.68 26.52 -6.40
N ASP A 64 3.19 27.53 -7.10
CA ASP A 64 4.24 27.40 -8.11
C ASP A 64 5.45 26.59 -7.63
N GLU A 65 5.96 25.71 -8.50
CA GLU A 65 7.18 24.90 -8.34
C GLU A 65 7.17 23.80 -7.25
N VAL A 66 6.54 22.67 -7.52
CA VAL A 66 7.03 21.39 -6.98
C VAL A 66 7.26 20.43 -8.13
N ALA A 67 8.53 20.09 -8.35
CA ALA A 67 8.98 19.15 -9.35
C ALA A 67 8.11 17.89 -9.30
N ALA A 68 7.76 17.37 -10.48
CA ALA A 68 7.12 16.07 -10.69
C ALA A 68 8.01 14.95 -10.11
N GLN A 69 8.05 14.86 -8.78
CA GLN A 69 8.68 13.78 -8.07
C GLN A 69 7.69 12.63 -8.21
N GLN A 70 8.06 11.72 -9.09
CA GLN A 70 7.40 10.45 -9.29
C GLN A 70 7.50 9.69 -7.96
N PHE A 71 6.58 9.95 -7.04
CA PHE A 71 6.40 9.19 -5.81
C PHE A 71 5.89 7.82 -6.24
N GLU A 72 6.79 6.94 -6.67
CA GLU A 72 6.50 5.51 -6.63
C GLU A 72 6.43 5.15 -5.15
N VAL A 73 5.22 5.08 -4.57
CA VAL A 73 5.04 4.22 -3.40
C VAL A 73 5.39 2.82 -3.89
N ARG A 74 6.65 2.45 -3.69
CA ARG A 74 7.08 1.08 -3.87
C ARG A 74 6.29 0.35 -2.80
N ALA A 75 5.25 -0.37 -3.23
CA ALA A 75 4.70 -1.47 -2.46
C ALA A 75 5.86 -2.44 -2.26
N LEU A 76 6.68 -2.15 -1.26
CA LEU A 76 7.75 -2.99 -0.78
C LEU A 76 7.00 -4.12 -0.08
N ILE A 77 6.49 -5.04 -0.89
CA ILE A 77 6.13 -6.38 -0.43
C ILE A 77 7.46 -6.92 0.03
N LEU A 78 7.79 -6.64 1.30
CA LEU A 78 9.02 -7.07 1.92
C LEU A 78 9.10 -8.57 1.64
N LYS A 79 10.15 -8.96 0.93
CA LYS A 79 10.55 -10.33 0.59
C LYS A 79 10.80 -11.21 1.83
N TYR A 80 10.36 -10.76 3.01
CA TYR A 80 10.57 -11.33 4.34
C TYR A 80 9.36 -12.10 4.87
N ALA A 81 8.39 -12.45 4.03
CA ALA A 81 7.47 -13.55 4.33
C ALA A 81 8.16 -14.93 4.26
N CYS A 82 9.41 -15.01 3.78
CA CYS A 82 10.16 -16.27 3.65
C CYS A 82 11.21 -16.43 4.76
N ILE A 83 10.78 -16.76 5.97
CA ILE A 83 11.52 -17.75 6.78
C ILE A 83 10.52 -18.87 7.03
N PRO A 84 10.69 -20.04 6.39
CA PRO A 84 9.82 -21.17 6.61
C PRO A 84 9.91 -21.60 8.08
N GLU A 85 8.77 -21.95 8.70
CA GLU A 85 8.69 -22.71 9.95
C GLU A 85 9.24 -24.15 9.80
N HIS A 86 10.28 -24.34 9.00
CA HIS A 86 11.02 -25.57 8.80
C HIS A 86 12.50 -25.32 9.08
N LEU A 87 12.80 -24.93 10.33
CA LEU A 87 13.93 -25.50 11.04
C LEU A 87 13.35 -26.43 12.11
N SER A 88 13.30 -27.70 11.74
CA SER A 88 13.36 -28.84 12.66
C SER A 88 14.59 -28.75 13.57
#